data_AF-A0AAD7QQ55-F1
#
_entry.id   AF-A0AAD7QQ55-F1
#
_cell.length_a   1.000
_cell.length_b   1.000
_cell.length_c   1.000
_cell.angle_alpha   90.00
_cell.angle_beta   90.00
_cell.angle_gamma   90.00
#
_symmetry.space_group_name_H-M   'P 1'
#
loop_
_entity.id
_entity.type
_entity.pdbx_description
1 polymer ?
#
loop_
_entity_poly.entity_id
_entity_poly.type
_entity_poly.pdbx_seq_one_letter_code
_entity_poly.pdbx_strand_id
1 'polypeptide(L)'
;MCLRNPKRIRTGEPVTEDPTERFTIKVNIDSMFNCDTDFGQRFKDCMLEAIDRYNHITFLASKLITLHVIRLSQEQNQVLPFSDREFQTCCNVVSRSRGEDQGPTPCRDGPLRITLDLLRSQLPADYVLPHREGLTQALTWASINWIANVQVDVCYHLSQRLERWIVLRLAADLAQQIPEKCLWSIASRMVETLVWKEKAAFGRARSLGLPDPIPPNYVAPATLDDLLGENVVHSLQPPLNEVSREILWRLFTEEILGSIRSALPLCPSRFRETSA
;
A
#
# COMPACT_ATOMS: atom_id res chain seq x y z
N MET A 1 -12.78 33.78 5.88
CA MET A 1 -12.29 35.15 6.13
C MET A 1 -10.80 35.16 5.77
N CYS A 2 -10.41 35.79 4.65
CA CYS A 2 -9.01 35.78 4.19
C CYS A 2 -8.22 36.90 4.87
N LEU A 3 -7.23 36.54 5.69
CA LEU A 3 -6.32 37.51 6.29
C LEU A 3 -5.12 37.73 5.35
N ARG A 4 -5.06 38.90 4.71
CA ARG A 4 -3.89 39.37 3.95
C ARG A 4 -2.80 39.82 4.93
N ASN A 5 -1.58 39.33 4.73
CA ASN A 5 -0.39 39.73 5.46
C ASN A 5 0.11 41.09 4.92
N PRO A 6 0.19 42.17 5.74
CA PRO A 6 0.49 43.53 5.27
C PRO A 6 1.99 43.82 5.02
N LYS A 7 2.88 42.81 5.01
CA LYS A 7 4.34 43.03 4.89
C LYS A 7 4.97 42.76 3.51
N ARG A 8 4.20 42.63 2.42
CA ARG A 8 4.77 42.58 1.06
C ARG A 8 4.77 43.98 0.43
N ILE A 9 5.80 44.77 0.76
CA ILE A 9 6.20 45.90 -0.08
C ILE A 9 6.75 45.32 -1.39
N ARG A 10 6.15 45.75 -2.50
CA ARG A 10 6.54 45.39 -3.87
C ARG A 10 7.76 46.22 -4.27
N THR A 11 8.85 45.57 -4.66
CA THR A 11 9.84 46.13 -5.58
C THR A 11 9.83 45.28 -6.84
N GLY A 12 9.75 45.95 -7.98
CA GLY A 12 9.28 45.40 -9.25
C GLY A 12 10.28 44.48 -9.93
N GLU A 13 9.92 43.20 -10.00
CA GLU A 13 10.47 42.23 -10.94
C GLU A 13 9.31 41.47 -11.60
N PRO A 14 9.48 41.01 -12.86
CA PRO A 14 8.41 40.41 -13.64
C PRO A 14 7.94 39.10 -13.00
N VAL A 15 6.61 38.96 -12.92
CA VAL A 15 5.93 37.78 -12.39
C VAL A 15 6.19 36.59 -13.31
N THR A 16 7.22 35.80 -13.02
CA THR A 16 7.19 34.37 -13.33
C THR A 16 6.12 33.74 -12.47
N GLU A 17 5.15 33.06 -13.09
CA GLU A 17 4.16 32.25 -12.37
C GLU A 17 4.90 31.18 -11.56
N ASP A 18 5.08 31.45 -10.26
CA ASP A 18 5.61 30.48 -9.32
C ASP A 18 4.66 29.26 -9.31
N PRO A 19 5.20 28.03 -9.31
CA PRO A 19 4.40 26.85 -9.05
C PRO A 19 3.71 27.09 -7.70
N THR A 20 2.38 26.98 -7.68
CA THR A 20 1.60 27.14 -6.44
C THR A 20 2.15 26.17 -5.40
N GLU A 21 3.01 26.68 -4.52
CA GLU A 21 3.54 25.95 -3.38
C GLU A 21 2.32 25.50 -2.57
N ARG A 22 2.03 24.20 -2.64
CA ARG A 22 1.04 23.57 -1.77
C ARG A 22 1.62 23.53 -0.37
N PHE A 23 1.47 24.62 0.38
CA PHE A 23 1.81 24.61 1.79
C PHE A 23 0.79 23.74 2.53
N THR A 24 1.28 22.67 3.15
CA THR A 24 0.46 21.88 4.07
C THR A 24 0.54 22.52 5.44
N ILE A 25 -0.51 23.23 5.85
CA ILE A 25 -0.63 23.73 7.22
C ILE A 25 -0.99 22.54 8.11
N LYS A 26 -0.04 22.07 8.91
CA LYS A 26 -0.31 21.08 9.96
C LYS A 26 -0.99 21.79 11.13
N VAL A 27 -2.32 21.77 11.14
CA VAL A 27 -3.10 22.23 12.28
C VAL A 27 -3.14 21.10 13.31
N ASN A 28 -2.60 21.34 14.51
CA ASN A 28 -2.70 20.41 15.62
C ASN A 28 -4.07 20.59 16.31
N ILE A 29 -4.64 19.53 16.88
CA ILE A 29 -5.88 19.61 17.68
C ILE A 29 -5.72 20.65 18.80
N ASP A 30 -4.54 20.73 19.42
CA ASP A 30 -4.23 21.73 20.45
C ASP A 30 -4.36 23.18 19.95
N SER A 31 -4.18 23.40 18.65
CA SER A 31 -4.30 24.74 18.03
C SER A 31 -5.72 25.07 17.55
N MET A 32 -6.64 24.10 17.58
CA MET A 32 -8.04 24.28 17.16
C MET A 32 -8.97 24.62 18.32
N PHE A 33 -8.56 24.35 19.56
CA PHE A 33 -9.43 24.48 20.74
C PHE A 33 -8.75 25.29 21.83
N ASN A 34 -9.51 26.18 22.47
CA ASN A 34 -9.08 26.79 23.71
C ASN A 34 -9.23 25.76 24.84
N CYS A 35 -8.16 24.97 25.06
CA CYS A 35 -8.12 23.91 26.06
C CYS A 35 -8.12 24.42 27.51
N ASP A 36 -8.06 25.74 27.74
CA ASP A 36 -8.10 26.35 29.08
C ASP A 36 -9.50 26.31 29.72
N THR A 37 -10.48 25.70 29.05
CA THR A 37 -11.85 25.51 29.56
C THR A 37 -12.16 24.03 29.74
N ASP A 38 -12.94 23.67 30.77
CA ASP A 38 -13.42 22.30 30.99
C ASP A 38 -14.12 21.71 29.75
N PHE A 39 -14.86 22.56 29.02
CA PHE A 39 -15.48 22.17 27.76
C PHE A 39 -14.46 21.86 26.68
N GLY A 40 -13.45 22.73 26.49
CA GLY A 40 -12.39 22.54 25.51
C GLY A 40 -11.59 21.26 25.76
N GLN A 41 -11.29 20.94 27.01
CA GLN A 41 -10.60 19.71 27.37
C GLN A 41 -11.46 18.47 27.10
N ARG A 42 -12.72 18.46 27.55
CA ARG A 42 -13.64 17.33 27.29
C ARG A 42 -13.87 17.08 25.81
N PHE A 43 -13.97 18.14 25.01
CA PHE A 43 -14.12 18.03 23.57
C PHE A 43 -12.87 17.43 22.93
N LYS A 44 -11.68 17.87 23.34
CA LYS A 44 -10.40 17.30 22.90
C LYS A 44 -10.31 15.80 23.23
N ASP A 45 -10.66 15.41 24.44
CA ASP A 45 -10.61 14.00 24.88
C ASP A 45 -11.53 13.13 24.02
N CYS A 46 -12.76 13.61 23.75
CA CYS A 46 -13.70 12.95 22.85
C CYS A 46 -13.15 12.80 21.42
N MET A 47 -12.48 13.83 20.90
CA MET A 47 -11.86 13.79 19.57
C MET A 47 -10.69 12.80 19.51
N LEU A 48 -9.84 12.75 20.53
CA LEU A 48 -8.73 11.80 20.58
C LEU A 48 -9.24 10.35 20.65
N GLU A 49 -10.23 10.09 21.50
CA GLU A 49 -10.89 8.78 21.58
C GLU A 49 -11.52 8.38 20.23
N ALA A 50 -12.18 9.31 19.55
CA ALA A 50 -12.75 9.10 18.23
C ALA A 50 -11.68 8.75 17.17
N ILE A 51 -10.52 9.42 17.22
CA ILE A 51 -9.37 9.13 16.34
C ILE A 51 -8.81 7.74 16.60
N ASP A 52 -8.65 7.37 17.87
CA ASP A 52 -8.15 6.03 18.24
C ASP A 52 -9.10 4.94 17.76
N ARG A 53 -10.41 5.10 17.98
CA ARG A 53 -11.43 4.18 17.46
C ARG A 53 -11.39 4.09 15.94
N TYR A 54 -11.30 5.23 15.24
CA TYR A 54 -11.20 5.28 13.79
C TYR A 54 -9.98 4.51 13.26
N ASN A 55 -8.79 4.77 13.83
CA ASN A 55 -7.55 4.10 13.44
C ASN A 55 -7.62 2.59 13.69
N HIS A 56 -8.22 2.18 14.82
CA HIS A 56 -8.37 0.78 15.15
C HIS A 56 -9.29 0.04 14.18
N ILE A 57 -10.46 0.63 13.86
CA ILE A 57 -11.42 0.04 12.92
C ILE A 57 -10.80 -0.12 11.53
N THR A 58 -10.14 0.94 11.03
CA THR A 58 -9.54 0.92 9.69
C THR A 58 -8.36 -0.05 9.59
N PHE A 59 -7.58 -0.21 10.66
CA PHE A 59 -6.53 -1.22 10.76
C PHE A 59 -7.09 -2.65 10.69
N LEU A 60 -8.10 -2.97 11.52
CA LEU A 60 -8.74 -4.28 11.51
C LEU A 60 -9.41 -4.59 10.17
N ALA A 61 -10.07 -3.60 9.56
CA ALA A 61 -10.70 -3.74 8.25
C ALA A 61 -9.66 -4.06 7.16
N SER A 62 -8.51 -3.37 7.18
CA SER A 62 -7.39 -3.64 6.28
C SER A 62 -6.85 -5.05 6.47
N LYS A 63 -6.70 -5.52 7.71
CA LYS A 63 -6.28 -6.90 7.99
C LYS A 63 -7.31 -7.92 7.49
N LEU A 64 -8.59 -7.68 7.74
CA LEU A 64 -9.68 -8.57 7.30
C LEU A 64 -9.71 -8.72 5.77
N ILE A 65 -9.70 -7.59 5.05
CA ILE A 65 -9.80 -7.62 3.59
C ILE A 65 -8.57 -8.29 2.95
N THR A 66 -7.37 -8.07 3.50
CA THR A 66 -6.16 -8.76 3.04
C THR A 66 -6.23 -10.26 3.29
N LEU A 67 -6.61 -10.69 4.50
CA LEU A 67 -6.77 -12.11 4.82
C LEU A 67 -7.82 -12.77 3.93
N HIS A 68 -8.90 -12.05 3.63
CA HIS A 68 -9.99 -12.56 2.81
C HIS A 68 -9.50 -12.89 1.40
N VAL A 69 -8.69 -12.01 0.83
CA VAL A 69 -8.14 -12.17 -0.53
C VAL A 69 -7.14 -13.29 -0.60
N ILE A 70 -6.25 -13.37 0.39
CA ILE A 70 -5.27 -14.47 0.47
C ILE A 70 -6.03 -15.80 0.50
N ARG A 71 -7.06 -15.91 1.35
CA ARG A 71 -7.89 -17.11 1.48
C ARG A 71 -8.59 -17.47 0.16
N LEU A 72 -9.27 -16.52 -0.47
CA LEU A 72 -9.97 -16.76 -1.74
C LEU A 72 -9.01 -17.10 -2.89
N SER A 73 -7.85 -16.46 -2.94
CA SER A 73 -6.82 -16.76 -3.93
C SER A 73 -6.29 -18.18 -3.78
N GLN A 74 -6.15 -18.67 -2.54
CA GLN A 74 -5.67 -20.01 -2.24
C GLN A 74 -6.74 -21.09 -2.49
N GLU A 75 -7.97 -20.85 -2.03
CA GLU A 75 -9.05 -21.84 -2.07
C GLU A 75 -9.77 -21.90 -3.43
N GLN A 76 -9.88 -20.76 -4.12
CA GLN A 76 -10.78 -20.61 -5.28
C GLN A 76 -10.05 -20.16 -6.55
N ASN A 77 -8.74 -19.91 -6.49
CA ASN A 77 -7.97 -19.27 -7.57
C ASN A 77 -8.61 -17.97 -8.09
N GLN A 78 -9.32 -17.26 -7.22
CA GLN A 78 -10.00 -16.00 -7.55
C GLN A 78 -9.34 -14.83 -6.81
N VAL A 79 -9.16 -13.73 -7.53
CA VAL A 79 -8.86 -12.42 -6.95
C VAL A 79 -10.08 -11.55 -7.19
N LEU A 80 -10.84 -11.26 -6.14
CA LEU A 80 -12.02 -10.40 -6.25
C LEU A 80 -11.59 -8.93 -6.49
N PRO A 81 -12.28 -8.19 -7.37
CA PRO A 81 -12.04 -6.78 -7.55
C PRO A 81 -12.41 -6.01 -6.29
N PHE A 82 -11.48 -5.19 -5.80
CA PHE A 82 -11.67 -4.42 -4.58
C PHE A 82 -12.53 -3.18 -4.79
N SER A 83 -13.59 -3.04 -4.00
CA SER A 83 -14.44 -1.83 -3.97
C SER A 83 -14.46 -1.16 -2.60
N ASP A 84 -14.76 0.14 -2.59
CA ASP A 84 -14.88 0.97 -1.40
C ASP A 84 -15.99 0.39 -0.50
N ARG A 85 -17.02 -0.17 -1.12
CA ARG A 85 -18.10 -0.91 -0.46
C ARG A 85 -17.61 -2.15 0.30
N GLU A 86 -16.68 -2.91 -0.24
CA GLU A 86 -16.13 -4.09 0.46
C GLU A 86 -15.29 -3.66 1.67
N PHE A 87 -14.47 -2.62 1.52
CA PHE A 87 -13.72 -2.07 2.64
C PHE A 87 -14.64 -1.48 3.72
N GLN A 88 -15.71 -0.79 3.31
CA GLN A 88 -16.73 -0.29 4.22
C GLN A 88 -17.45 -1.44 4.94
N THR A 89 -17.73 -2.53 4.23
CA THR A 89 -18.29 -3.76 4.83
C THR A 89 -17.33 -4.33 5.87
N CYS A 90 -16.04 -4.39 5.56
CA CYS A 90 -15.01 -4.81 6.51
C CYS A 90 -15.00 -3.91 7.76
N CYS A 91 -15.02 -2.58 7.60
CA CYS A 91 -15.11 -1.63 8.71
C CYS A 91 -16.35 -1.88 9.59
N ASN A 92 -17.49 -2.21 8.98
CA ASN A 92 -18.73 -2.47 9.70
C ASN A 92 -18.69 -3.78 10.51
N VAL A 93 -18.16 -4.86 9.95
CA VAL A 93 -18.16 -6.18 10.61
C VAL A 93 -17.07 -6.33 11.67
N VAL A 94 -16.00 -5.52 11.60
CA VAL A 94 -14.97 -5.43 12.66
C VAL A 94 -15.28 -4.38 13.73
N SER A 95 -16.49 -3.81 13.71
CA SER A 95 -16.90 -2.81 14.69
C SER A 95 -18.33 -3.04 15.20
N ARG A 96 -18.56 -2.52 16.40
CA ARG A 96 -19.89 -2.40 17.00
C ARG A 96 -20.59 -1.17 16.45
N SER A 97 -21.92 -1.19 16.35
CA SER A 97 -22.66 -0.01 15.86
C SER A 97 -22.63 1.10 16.90
N ARG A 98 -22.89 0.73 18.16
CA ARG A 98 -22.93 1.60 19.34
C ARG A 98 -22.01 1.11 20.45
N GLY A 99 -21.67 2.00 21.38
CA GLY A 99 -20.81 1.67 22.52
C GLY A 99 -21.41 0.63 23.48
N GLU A 100 -22.75 0.53 23.52
CA GLU A 100 -23.51 -0.38 24.38
C GLU A 100 -23.72 -1.77 23.77
N ASP A 101 -23.47 -1.93 22.47
CA ASP A 101 -23.69 -3.19 21.79
C ASP A 101 -22.76 -4.27 22.35
N GLN A 102 -23.28 -5.49 22.53
CA GLN A 102 -22.51 -6.62 23.03
C GLN A 102 -21.65 -7.30 21.96
N GLY A 103 -21.90 -7.02 20.68
CA GLY A 103 -21.23 -7.70 19.58
C GLY A 103 -21.11 -6.85 18.32
N PRO A 104 -20.25 -7.26 17.38
CA PRO A 104 -20.08 -6.55 16.11
C PRO A 104 -21.32 -6.65 15.23
N THR A 105 -21.31 -5.84 14.17
CA THR A 105 -22.36 -5.92 13.14
C THR A 105 -22.34 -7.27 12.44
N PRO A 106 -23.50 -7.95 12.24
CA PRO A 106 -23.54 -9.24 11.58
C PRO A 106 -22.96 -9.20 10.16
N CYS A 107 -22.04 -10.12 9.85
CA CYS A 107 -21.53 -10.34 8.50
C CYS A 107 -22.51 -11.21 7.71
N ARG A 108 -23.17 -10.62 6.70
CA ARG A 108 -24.11 -11.32 5.81
C ARG A 108 -23.43 -12.06 4.66
N ASP A 109 -22.21 -11.65 4.33
CA ASP A 109 -21.37 -12.33 3.35
C ASP A 109 -20.76 -13.59 3.98
N GLY A 110 -21.11 -14.75 3.45
CA GLY A 110 -20.66 -16.05 3.94
C GLY A 110 -19.15 -16.23 3.85
N PRO A 111 -18.54 -16.08 2.66
CA PRO A 111 -17.09 -16.09 2.49
C PRO A 111 -16.34 -15.11 3.41
N LEU A 112 -16.80 -13.87 3.54
CA LEU A 112 -16.16 -12.89 4.42
C LEU A 112 -16.31 -13.27 5.89
N ARG A 113 -17.45 -13.87 6.28
CA ARG A 113 -17.68 -14.33 7.66
C ARG A 113 -16.66 -15.38 8.09
N ILE A 114 -16.32 -16.32 7.21
CA ILE A 114 -15.28 -17.32 7.49
C ILE A 114 -13.93 -16.64 7.80
N THR A 115 -13.56 -15.63 7.01
CA THR A 115 -12.32 -14.87 7.25
C THR A 115 -12.42 -14.04 8.54
N LEU A 116 -13.58 -13.46 8.82
CA LEU A 116 -13.82 -12.72 10.07
C LEU A 116 -13.65 -13.61 11.30
N ASP A 117 -14.18 -14.83 11.26
CA ASP A 117 -14.04 -15.80 12.35
C ASP A 117 -12.57 -16.19 12.56
N LEU A 118 -11.80 -16.36 11.48
CA LEU A 118 -10.35 -16.56 11.54
C LEU A 118 -9.60 -15.34 12.13
N LEU A 119 -9.99 -14.12 11.76
CA LEU A 119 -9.40 -12.92 12.34
C LEU A 119 -9.70 -12.85 13.85
N ARG A 120 -10.92 -13.15 14.26
CA ARG A 120 -11.36 -13.11 15.65
C ARG A 120 -10.69 -14.17 16.51
N SER A 121 -10.40 -15.35 15.98
CA SER A 121 -9.68 -16.39 16.73
C SER A 121 -8.23 -16.03 17.03
N GLN A 122 -7.66 -15.03 16.33
CA GLN A 122 -6.33 -14.48 16.59
C GLN A 122 -6.33 -13.33 17.61
N LEU A 123 -7.51 -12.84 18.01
CA LEU A 123 -7.62 -11.78 19.01
C LEU A 123 -7.69 -12.39 20.42
N PRO A 124 -7.27 -11.64 21.46
CA PRO A 124 -7.48 -12.06 22.85
C PRO A 124 -8.94 -12.40 23.14
N ALA A 125 -9.18 -13.36 24.03
CA ALA A 125 -10.53 -13.83 24.35
C ALA A 125 -11.44 -12.73 24.96
N ASP A 126 -10.84 -11.77 25.66
CA ASP A 126 -11.46 -10.62 26.30
C ASP A 126 -11.47 -9.37 25.40
N TYR A 127 -11.03 -9.49 24.16
CA TYR A 127 -10.89 -8.35 23.26
C TYR A 127 -12.25 -7.75 22.89
N VAL A 128 -12.43 -6.47 23.20
CA VAL A 128 -13.65 -5.70 22.88
C VAL A 128 -13.46 -4.93 21.58
N LEU A 129 -14.30 -5.22 20.58
CA LEU A 129 -14.26 -4.51 19.31
C LEU A 129 -14.64 -3.02 19.49
N PRO A 130 -13.96 -2.09 18.78
CA PRO A 130 -14.31 -0.67 18.83
C PRO A 130 -15.73 -0.43 18.28
N HIS A 131 -16.42 0.60 18.79
CA HIS A 131 -17.71 1.04 18.25
C HIS A 131 -17.52 2.21 17.28
N ARG A 132 -18.35 2.26 16.24
CA ARG A 132 -18.27 3.28 15.18
C ARG A 132 -19.27 4.42 15.33
N GLU A 133 -19.92 4.51 16.48
CA GLU A 133 -20.85 5.60 16.79
C GLU A 133 -20.15 6.97 16.63
N GLY A 134 -20.79 7.87 15.89
CA GLY A 134 -20.23 9.18 15.53
C GLY A 134 -19.16 9.15 14.42
N LEU A 135 -18.72 7.97 13.95
CA LEU A 135 -17.63 7.81 12.98
C LEU A 135 -18.11 7.43 11.57
N THR A 136 -19.41 7.28 11.34
CA THR A 136 -19.95 6.76 10.06
C THR A 136 -19.45 7.52 8.84
N GLN A 137 -19.46 8.86 8.87
CA GLN A 137 -18.97 9.67 7.76
C GLN A 137 -17.46 9.54 7.57
N ALA A 138 -16.70 9.54 8.67
CA ALA A 138 -15.25 9.36 8.64
C ALA A 138 -14.86 7.99 8.05
N LEU A 139 -15.53 6.91 8.43
CA LEU A 139 -15.28 5.57 7.90
C LEU A 139 -15.69 5.42 6.44
N THR A 140 -16.76 6.08 6.00
CA THR A 140 -17.11 6.14 4.58
C THR A 140 -16.00 6.85 3.80
N TRP A 141 -15.52 8.00 4.29
CA TRP A 141 -14.40 8.71 3.68
C TRP A 141 -13.12 7.87 3.68
N ALA A 142 -12.84 7.14 4.76
CA ALA A 142 -11.72 6.21 4.85
C ALA A 142 -11.79 5.12 3.80
N SER A 143 -12.97 4.58 3.52
CA SER A 143 -13.16 3.49 2.56
C SER A 143 -12.84 3.95 1.13
N ILE A 144 -13.28 5.16 0.77
CA ILE A 144 -12.94 5.79 -0.51
C ILE A 144 -11.43 6.04 -0.61
N ASN A 145 -10.83 6.61 0.45
CA ASN A 145 -9.39 6.89 0.44
C ASN A 145 -8.53 5.64 0.52
N TRP A 146 -9.02 4.56 1.13
CA TRP A 146 -8.30 3.29 1.17
C TRP A 146 -8.09 2.75 -0.23
N ILE A 147 -9.13 2.77 -1.09
CA ILE A 147 -8.96 2.40 -2.51
C ILE A 147 -8.00 3.33 -3.22
N ALA A 148 -8.14 4.64 -3.04
CA ALA A 148 -7.22 5.59 -3.66
C ALA A 148 -5.77 5.33 -3.21
N ASN A 149 -5.55 4.98 -1.93
CA ASN A 149 -4.25 4.64 -1.39
C ASN A 149 -3.72 3.30 -1.92
N VAL A 150 -4.57 2.27 -2.04
CA VAL A 150 -4.18 0.99 -2.66
C VAL A 150 -3.80 1.21 -4.12
N GLN A 151 -4.58 1.99 -4.85
CA GLN A 151 -4.26 2.38 -6.23
C GLN A 151 -2.94 3.15 -6.28
N VAL A 152 -2.69 4.08 -5.36
CA VAL A 152 -1.42 4.80 -5.29
C VAL A 152 -0.27 3.84 -4.97
N ASP A 153 -0.46 2.96 -4.00
CA ASP A 153 0.53 1.95 -3.60
C ASP A 153 0.89 1.03 -4.75
N VAL A 154 -0.09 0.58 -5.53
CA VAL A 154 0.14 -0.26 -6.71
C VAL A 154 0.71 0.56 -7.87
N CYS A 155 0.15 1.73 -8.17
CA CYS A 155 0.57 2.57 -9.30
C CYS A 155 1.98 3.15 -9.14
N TYR A 156 2.35 3.56 -7.92
CA TYR A 156 3.56 4.33 -7.65
C TYR A 156 4.59 3.57 -6.83
N HIS A 157 4.17 2.65 -5.96
CA HIS A 157 5.06 2.00 -5.00
C HIS A 157 5.22 0.49 -5.21
N LEU A 158 4.57 -0.12 -6.20
CA LEU A 158 4.62 -1.57 -6.43
C LEU A 158 6.07 -2.07 -6.55
N SER A 159 6.88 -1.44 -7.39
CA SER A 159 8.29 -1.82 -7.55
C SER A 159 9.05 -1.75 -6.22
N GLN A 160 8.94 -0.65 -5.49
CA GLN A 160 9.63 -0.46 -4.20
C GLN A 160 9.16 -1.46 -3.14
N ARG A 161 7.87 -1.82 -3.12
CA ARG A 161 7.32 -2.81 -2.19
C ARG A 161 7.76 -4.22 -2.54
N LEU A 162 7.79 -4.57 -3.83
CA LEU A 162 8.35 -5.84 -4.29
C LEU A 162 9.84 -5.95 -3.96
N GLU A 163 10.62 -4.88 -4.19
CA GLU A 163 12.04 -4.85 -3.84
C GLU A 163 12.24 -5.10 -2.34
N ARG A 164 11.50 -4.38 -1.48
CA ARG A 164 11.53 -4.59 -0.02
C ARG A 164 11.17 -6.01 0.38
N TRP A 165 10.12 -6.56 -0.21
CA TRP A 165 9.68 -7.93 0.09
C TRP A 165 10.76 -8.95 -0.29
N ILE A 166 11.36 -8.81 -1.48
CA ILE A 166 12.46 -9.68 -1.92
C ILE A 166 13.66 -9.56 -1.00
N VAL A 167 14.05 -8.33 -0.60
CA VAL A 167 15.16 -8.11 0.35
C VAL A 167 14.89 -8.79 1.68
N LEU A 168 13.68 -8.67 2.23
CA LEU A 168 13.32 -9.31 3.50
C LEU A 168 13.37 -10.84 3.40
N ARG A 169 12.93 -11.41 2.28
CA ARG A 169 13.02 -12.86 2.04
C ARG A 169 14.46 -13.31 1.94
N LEU A 170 15.27 -12.63 1.11
CA LEU A 170 16.67 -12.97 0.95
C LEU A 170 17.49 -12.74 2.21
N ALA A 171 17.17 -11.73 3.02
CA ALA A 171 17.86 -11.49 4.28
C ALA A 171 17.67 -12.65 5.27
N ALA A 172 16.51 -13.32 5.26
CA ALA A 172 16.29 -14.48 6.11
C ALA A 172 17.26 -15.64 5.80
N ASP A 173 17.58 -15.84 4.51
CA ASP A 173 18.41 -16.96 4.05
C ASP A 173 19.90 -16.59 3.82
N LEU A 174 20.19 -15.33 3.50
CA LEU A 174 21.48 -14.89 2.97
C LEU A 174 22.13 -13.72 3.74
N ALA A 175 21.51 -13.14 4.78
CA ALA A 175 22.05 -11.95 5.44
C ALA A 175 23.47 -12.13 6.03
N GLN A 176 23.86 -13.36 6.37
CA GLN A 176 25.22 -13.66 6.87
C GLN A 176 26.25 -13.80 5.74
N GLN A 177 25.80 -14.02 4.50
CA GLN A 177 26.65 -14.30 3.34
C GLN A 177 26.78 -13.07 2.42
N ILE A 178 25.74 -12.24 2.35
CA ILE A 178 25.63 -11.15 1.39
C ILE A 178 25.26 -9.84 2.12
N PRO A 179 26.00 -8.74 1.92
CA PRO A 179 25.65 -7.44 2.48
C PRO A 179 24.27 -6.94 2.02
N GLU A 180 23.57 -6.19 2.87
CA GLU A 180 22.22 -5.68 2.56
C GLU A 180 22.17 -4.88 1.25
N LYS A 181 23.19 -4.05 0.98
CA LYS A 181 23.31 -3.28 -0.27
C LYS A 181 23.29 -4.20 -1.52
N CYS A 182 23.92 -5.36 -1.42
CA CYS A 182 23.94 -6.36 -2.49
C CYS A 182 22.56 -6.99 -2.65
N LEU A 183 21.85 -7.29 -1.55
CA LEU A 183 20.47 -7.77 -1.58
C LEU A 183 19.52 -6.78 -2.27
N TRP A 184 19.66 -5.48 -1.97
CA TRP A 184 18.90 -4.42 -2.64
C TRP A 184 19.19 -4.35 -4.14
N SER A 185 20.45 -4.51 -4.55
CA SER A 185 20.83 -4.50 -5.97
C SER A 185 20.22 -5.69 -6.70
N ILE A 186 20.27 -6.88 -6.10
CA ILE A 186 19.64 -8.10 -6.62
C ILE A 186 18.12 -7.92 -6.74
N ALA A 187 17.47 -7.45 -5.67
CA ALA A 187 16.03 -7.26 -5.63
C ALA A 187 15.54 -6.28 -6.70
N SER A 188 16.28 -5.17 -6.89
CA SER A 188 15.95 -4.19 -7.93
C SER A 188 16.00 -4.81 -9.32
N ARG A 189 17.03 -5.61 -9.63
CA ARG A 189 17.12 -6.31 -10.92
C ARG A 189 15.99 -7.31 -11.14
N MET A 190 15.64 -8.09 -10.11
CA MET A 190 14.48 -8.98 -10.18
C MET A 190 13.20 -8.20 -10.48
N VAL A 191 12.94 -7.10 -9.77
CA VAL A 191 11.73 -6.29 -9.98
C VAL A 191 11.72 -5.61 -11.34
N GLU A 192 12.87 -5.17 -11.87
CA GLU A 192 12.98 -4.59 -13.21
C GLU A 192 12.54 -5.55 -14.31
N THR A 193 12.75 -6.86 -14.14
CA THR A 193 12.24 -7.87 -15.10
C THR A 193 10.73 -8.06 -15.00
N LEU A 194 10.14 -7.84 -13.82
CA LEU A 194 8.74 -8.15 -13.55
C LEU A 194 7.81 -6.98 -13.83
N VAL A 195 8.25 -5.73 -13.62
CA VAL A 195 7.39 -4.54 -13.66
C VAL A 195 7.71 -3.67 -14.87
N TRP A 196 6.68 -3.35 -15.66
CA TRP A 196 6.83 -2.42 -16.77
C TRP A 196 6.99 -0.97 -16.27
N LYS A 197 8.10 -0.33 -16.62
CA LYS A 197 8.40 1.09 -16.28
C LYS A 197 7.62 2.05 -17.18
N GLU A 198 6.30 2.05 -17.04
CA GLU A 198 5.34 2.86 -17.82
C GLU A 198 5.76 4.32 -17.94
N LYS A 199 5.93 5.03 -16.81
CA LYS A 199 6.24 6.47 -16.82
C LYS A 199 7.47 6.80 -17.67
N ALA A 200 8.51 5.96 -17.63
CA ALA A 200 9.71 6.13 -18.43
C ALA A 200 9.47 5.81 -19.92
N ALA A 201 8.68 4.77 -20.21
CA ALA A 201 8.30 4.42 -21.58
C ALA A 201 7.47 5.52 -22.25
N PHE A 202 6.40 5.99 -21.60
CA PHE A 202 5.56 7.08 -22.09
C PHE A 202 6.34 8.40 -22.20
N GLY A 203 7.20 8.72 -21.23
CA GLY A 203 8.07 9.90 -21.28
C GLY A 203 8.98 9.89 -22.52
N ARG A 204 9.60 8.74 -22.83
CA ARG A 204 10.43 8.57 -24.03
C ARG A 204 9.63 8.67 -25.32
N ALA A 205 8.48 8.00 -25.41
CA ALA A 205 7.63 8.05 -26.60
C ALA A 205 7.21 9.49 -26.94
N ARG A 206 6.75 10.25 -25.93
CA ARG A 206 6.40 11.67 -26.09
C ARG A 206 7.58 12.52 -26.55
N SER A 207 8.76 12.33 -25.97
CA SER A 207 9.96 13.08 -26.36
C SER A 207 10.39 12.82 -27.81
N LEU A 208 10.03 11.64 -28.35
CA LEU A 208 10.39 11.21 -29.71
C LEU A 208 9.24 11.38 -30.71
N GLY A 209 8.08 11.91 -30.29
CA GLY A 209 6.89 12.02 -31.15
C GLY A 209 6.33 10.67 -31.60
N LEU A 210 6.58 9.60 -30.84
CA LEU A 210 6.13 8.24 -31.12
C LEU A 210 4.75 7.98 -30.49
N PRO A 211 3.99 7.00 -31.01
CA PRO A 211 2.74 6.57 -30.39
C PRO A 211 2.96 6.06 -28.96
N ASP A 212 1.89 6.07 -28.17
CA ASP A 212 1.91 5.55 -26.80
C ASP A 212 2.38 4.08 -26.80
N PRO A 213 3.37 3.73 -25.95
CA PRO A 213 3.97 2.41 -25.96
C PRO A 213 3.00 1.37 -25.39
N ILE A 214 2.95 0.20 -26.01
CA ILE A 214 2.24 -0.97 -25.50
C ILE A 214 3.17 -1.74 -24.54
N PRO A 215 2.67 -2.33 -23.44
CA PRO A 215 3.50 -3.20 -22.61
C PRO A 215 4.14 -4.30 -23.45
N PRO A 216 5.45 -4.57 -23.29
CA PRO A 216 6.11 -5.63 -24.04
C PRO A 216 5.59 -7.01 -23.59
N ASN A 217 5.69 -8.00 -24.49
CA ASN A 217 5.51 -9.39 -24.08
C ASN A 217 6.60 -9.76 -23.08
N TYR A 218 6.23 -10.30 -21.93
CA TYR A 218 7.20 -10.79 -20.97
C TYR A 218 7.91 -12.03 -21.50
N VAL A 219 9.23 -12.00 -21.44
CA VAL A 219 10.10 -13.15 -21.71
C VAL A 219 10.82 -13.45 -20.42
N ALA A 220 10.57 -14.62 -19.84
CA ALA A 220 11.23 -15.02 -18.62
C ALA A 220 12.75 -15.18 -18.87
N PRO A 221 13.61 -14.73 -17.94
CA PRO A 221 15.04 -15.00 -18.04
C PRO A 221 15.29 -16.50 -18.00
N ALA A 222 16.28 -16.98 -18.77
CA ALA A 222 16.62 -18.40 -18.82
C ALA A 222 17.60 -18.80 -17.70
N THR A 223 18.40 -17.85 -17.23
CA THR A 223 19.41 -18.04 -16.19
C THR A 223 19.39 -16.92 -15.15
N LEU A 224 20.04 -17.16 -14.00
CA LEU A 224 20.25 -16.13 -12.99
C LEU A 224 21.09 -14.96 -13.53
N ASP A 225 22.01 -15.22 -14.46
CA ASP A 225 22.88 -14.20 -15.04
C ASP A 225 22.09 -13.32 -16.01
N ASP A 226 21.11 -13.87 -16.74
CA ASP A 226 20.16 -13.09 -17.55
C ASP A 226 19.26 -12.20 -16.67
N LEU A 227 18.82 -12.74 -15.53
CA LEU A 227 17.96 -12.06 -14.56
C LEU A 227 18.67 -10.87 -13.91
N LEU A 228 19.88 -11.10 -13.37
CA LEU A 228 20.63 -10.08 -12.63
C LEU A 228 21.43 -9.17 -13.57
N GLY A 229 21.84 -9.67 -14.73
CA GLY A 229 22.80 -9.05 -15.63
C GLY A 229 24.24 -9.32 -15.20
N GLU A 230 25.10 -9.70 -16.15
CA GLU A 230 26.52 -10.05 -15.91
C GLU A 230 27.25 -8.99 -15.08
N ASN A 231 27.03 -7.71 -15.37
CA ASN A 231 27.64 -6.59 -14.65
C ASN A 231 27.31 -6.61 -13.15
N VAL A 232 26.07 -6.96 -12.78
CA VAL A 232 25.66 -7.02 -11.37
C VAL A 232 26.31 -8.23 -10.73
N VAL A 233 26.18 -9.41 -11.33
CA VAL A 233 26.76 -10.67 -10.81
C VAL A 233 28.25 -10.54 -10.53
N HIS A 234 29.00 -9.91 -11.43
CA HIS A 234 30.44 -9.71 -11.26
C HIS A 234 30.81 -8.58 -10.28
N SER A 235 29.90 -7.64 -10.01
CA SER A 235 30.13 -6.52 -9.09
C SER A 235 29.81 -6.82 -7.62
N LEU A 236 29.14 -7.95 -7.34
CA LEU A 236 28.77 -8.33 -5.97
C LEU A 236 30.00 -8.72 -5.16
N GLN A 237 30.12 -8.17 -3.97
CA GLN A 237 31.14 -8.52 -2.99
C GLN A 237 30.48 -8.96 -1.66
N PRO A 238 30.71 -10.20 -1.19
CA PRO A 238 31.44 -11.27 -1.88
C PRO A 238 30.70 -11.78 -3.13
N PRO A 239 31.39 -12.44 -4.08
CA PRO A 239 30.76 -13.08 -5.23
C PRO A 239 29.73 -14.12 -4.79
N LEU A 240 28.67 -14.31 -5.59
CA LEU A 240 27.66 -15.32 -5.31
C LEU A 240 28.25 -16.74 -5.44
N ASN A 241 28.24 -17.51 -4.34
CA ASN A 241 28.54 -18.94 -4.36
C ASN A 241 27.36 -19.75 -4.94
N GLU A 242 27.58 -21.03 -5.27
CA GLU A 242 26.56 -21.89 -5.87
C GLU A 242 25.26 -21.96 -5.04
N VAL A 243 25.38 -22.08 -3.71
CA VAL A 243 24.23 -22.14 -2.79
C VAL A 243 23.40 -20.86 -2.86
N SER A 244 24.05 -19.69 -2.84
CA SER A 244 23.37 -18.40 -2.96
C SER A 244 22.69 -18.25 -4.32
N ARG A 245 23.33 -18.72 -5.40
CA ARG A 245 22.76 -18.69 -6.74
C ARG A 245 21.51 -19.56 -6.84
N GLU A 246 21.53 -20.75 -6.24
CA GLU A 246 20.38 -21.65 -6.18
C GLU A 246 19.20 -21.02 -5.40
N ILE A 247 19.47 -20.46 -4.22
CA ILE A 247 18.44 -19.78 -3.40
C ILE A 247 17.80 -18.63 -4.18
N LEU A 248 18.61 -17.79 -4.82
CA LEU A 248 18.14 -16.66 -5.64
C LEU A 248 17.27 -17.12 -6.81
N TRP A 249 17.73 -18.16 -7.52
CA TRP A 249 17.02 -18.69 -8.67
C TRP A 249 15.69 -19.34 -8.28
N ARG A 250 15.68 -20.09 -7.18
CA ARG A 250 14.47 -20.71 -6.63
C ARG A 250 13.47 -19.67 -6.14
N LEU A 251 13.91 -18.64 -5.41
CA LEU A 251 13.05 -17.55 -4.99
C LEU A 251 12.37 -16.90 -6.21
N PHE A 252 13.13 -16.65 -7.28
CA PHE A 252 12.57 -16.03 -8.48
C PHE A 252 11.59 -16.95 -9.21
N THR A 253 11.98 -18.19 -9.51
CA THR A 253 11.18 -19.07 -10.36
C THR A 253 10.00 -19.73 -9.63
N GLU A 254 10.21 -20.23 -8.42
CA GLU A 254 9.20 -20.98 -7.68
C GLU A 254 8.31 -20.07 -6.84
N GLU A 255 8.90 -19.12 -6.12
CA GLU A 255 8.09 -18.24 -5.25
C GLU A 255 7.52 -17.05 -6.01
N ILE A 256 8.35 -16.27 -6.70
CA ILE A 256 7.88 -15.03 -7.33
C ILE A 256 7.04 -15.34 -8.57
N LEU A 257 7.61 -16.01 -9.58
CA LEU A 257 6.88 -16.33 -10.80
C LEU A 257 5.72 -17.30 -10.54
N GLY A 258 5.90 -18.29 -9.67
CA GLY A 258 4.82 -19.19 -9.26
C GLY A 258 3.64 -18.47 -8.58
N SER A 259 3.91 -17.38 -7.86
CA SER A 259 2.86 -16.58 -7.20
C SER A 259 2.20 -15.55 -8.13
N ILE A 260 2.93 -15.05 -9.13
CA ILE A 260 2.40 -14.11 -10.12
C ILE A 260 1.60 -14.91 -11.16
N ARG A 261 0.35 -15.21 -10.80
CA ARG A 261 -0.62 -15.93 -11.65
C ARG A 261 -1.20 -15.08 -12.80
N SER A 262 -0.69 -13.85 -12.99
CA SER A 262 -1.17 -12.88 -13.98
C SER A 262 -0.24 -12.79 -15.20
N ALA A 263 -0.72 -12.15 -16.26
CA ALA A 263 0.11 -11.85 -17.43
C ALA A 263 1.18 -10.83 -17.06
N LEU A 264 2.44 -11.28 -17.01
CA LEU A 264 3.61 -10.40 -16.94
C LEU A 264 3.80 -9.66 -18.29
N PRO A 265 4.43 -8.47 -18.28
CA PRO A 265 4.94 -7.75 -17.11
C PRO A 265 3.80 -7.10 -16.31
N LEU A 266 4.02 -6.90 -15.01
CA LEU A 266 3.09 -6.16 -14.16
C LEU A 266 3.00 -4.72 -14.69
N CYS A 267 1.77 -4.28 -14.99
CA CYS A 267 1.45 -2.96 -15.53
C CYS A 267 0.66 -2.14 -14.50
N PRO A 268 1.33 -1.27 -13.72
CA PRO A 268 0.68 -0.49 -12.67
C PRO A 268 -0.50 0.38 -13.16
N SER A 269 -0.45 0.93 -14.37
CA SER A 269 -1.51 1.79 -14.94
C SER A 269 -2.79 1.05 -15.33
N ARG A 270 -2.72 -0.25 -15.66
CA ARG A 270 -3.92 -1.06 -15.97
C ARG A 270 -4.89 -1.15 -14.78
N PHE A 271 -4.41 -0.87 -13.57
CA PHE A 271 -5.25 -0.76 -12.38
C PHE A 271 -6.05 0.55 -12.29
N ARG A 272 -5.73 1.57 -13.09
CA ARG A 272 -6.52 2.81 -13.17
C ARG A 272 -7.73 2.67 -14.09
N GLU A 273 -7.62 1.87 -15.15
CA GLU A 273 -8.66 1.76 -16.19
C GLU A 273 -9.88 0.94 -15.74
N THR A 274 -9.74 0.07 -14.75
CA THR A 274 -10.84 -0.76 -14.22
C THR A 274 -11.71 -0.04 -13.18
N SER A 275 -11.47 1.25 -12.92
CA SER A 275 -12.12 2.02 -11.86
C SER A 275 -13.02 3.16 -12.38
N ALA A 276 -13.27 3.23 -13.69
CA ALA A 276 -14.12 4.23 -14.33
C ALA A 276 -15.48 3.66 -14.72
#